data_AF-A0A2A5DRB8-F1
#
_entry.id   AF-A0A2A5DRB8-F1
#
_cell.length_a   1.000
_cell.length_b   1.000
_cell.length_c   1.000
_cell.angle_alpha   90.00
_cell.angle_beta   90.00
_cell.angle_gamma   90.00
#
_symmetry.space_group_name_H-M   'P 1'
#
loop_
_entity.id
_entity.type
_entity.pdbx_description
1 polymer ?
#
loop_
_entity_poly.entity_id
_entity_poly.type
_entity_poly.pdbx_seq_one_letter_code
_entity_poly.pdbx_strand_id
1 'polypeptide(L)' 'MIDDEPYVIELDRITKTYGNNEILVTAIDEMDLKIKSKSFMAIMGQS' A
#
# COMPACT_ATOMS: atom_id res chain seq x y z
N MET A 1 0.30 -26.06 13.65
CA MET A 1 -0.91 -25.32 13.26
C MET A 1 -0.46 -24.23 12.32
N ILE A 2 -0.90 -24.25 11.07
CA ILE A 2 -0.57 -23.19 10.12
C ILE A 2 -1.44 -22.01 10.50
N ASP A 3 -0.82 -20.89 10.86
CA ASP A 3 -1.47 -19.62 11.16
C ASP A 3 -1.95 -18.99 9.84
N ASP A 4 -2.99 -19.60 9.26
CA ASP A 4 -3.55 -19.29 7.95
C ASP A 4 -4.66 -18.23 8.07
N GLU A 5 -4.47 -17.24 8.95
CA GLU A 5 -5.40 -16.11 8.99
C GLU A 5 -5.32 -15.35 7.67
N PRO A 6 -6.44 -15.21 6.92
CA PRO A 6 -6.44 -14.59 5.61
C PRO A 6 -6.06 -13.12 5.71
N TYR A 7 -5.35 -12.63 4.69
CA TYR A 7 -5.19 -11.20 4.49
C TYR A 7 -6.55 -10.60 4.15
N VAL A 8 -6.92 -9.53 4.85
CA VAL A 8 -8.15 -8.77 4.59
C VAL A 8 -7.91 -7.65 3.58
N ILE A 9 -6.67 -7.19 3.44
CA ILE A 9 -6.23 -6.25 2.42
C ILE A 9 -4.93 -6.78 1.83
N GLU A 10 -4.88 -6.89 0.51
CA GLU A 10 -3.69 -7.21 -0.27
C GLU A 10 -3.59 -6.21 -1.42
N LEU A 11 -2.51 -5.44 -1.41
CA LEU A 11 -2.11 -4.51 -2.45
C LEU A 11 -0.81 -5.02 -3.05
N ASP A 12 -0.78 -5.15 -4.37
CA ASP A 12 0.34 -5.67 -5.13
C ASP A 12 0.79 -4.61 -6.15
N ARG A 13 2.04 -4.16 -6.02
CA ARG A 13 2.73 -3.20 -6.89
C ARG A 13 1.92 -1.94 -7.20
N ILE A 14 1.29 -1.37 -6.18
CA ILE A 14 0.50 -0.15 -6.34
C ILE A 14 1.41 1.01 -6.71
N THR A 15 1.12 1.63 -7.85
CA THR A 15 1.77 2.87 -8.31
C THR A 15 0.72 3.96 -8.45
N LYS A 16 1.02 5.15 -7.92
CA LYS A 16 0.15 6.32 -8.03
C LYS A 16 0.95 7.54 -8.44
N THR A 17 0.55 8.13 -9.56
CA THR A 17 1.12 9.36 -10.09
C THR A 17 0.05 10.45 -10.12
N TYR A 18 0.45 11.69 -9.81
CA TYR A 18 -0.37 12.89 -9.89
C TYR A 18 0.29 13.90 -10.83
N GLY A 19 -0.53 14.76 -11.42
CA GLY A 19 -0.07 15.83 -12.30
C GLY A 19 -0.81 15.87 -13.63
N ASN A 20 -0.34 16.73 -14.52
CA ASN A 20 -0.79 16.81 -15.91
C ASN A 20 0.39 16.48 -16.84
N ASN A 21 0.15 16.40 -18.15
CA ASN A 21 1.11 15.91 -19.14
C ASN A 21 2.49 16.60 -19.16
N GLU A 22 2.67 17.71 -18.45
CA GLU A 22 3.93 18.47 -18.37
C GLU A 22 4.71 18.20 -17.08
N ILE A 23 4.02 17.88 -15.98
CA ILE A 23 4.64 17.59 -14.68
C ILE A 23 3.93 16.40 -14.06
N LEU A 24 4.66 15.31 -13.88
CA LEU A 24 4.21 14.11 -13.20
C LEU A 24 5.01 13.90 -11.92
N VAL A 25 4.31 13.57 -10.83
CA VAL A 25 4.88 13.23 -9.53
C VAL A 25 4.38 11.86 -9.11
N THR A 26 5.31 10.92 -8.93
CA THR A 26 4.99 9.59 -8.38
C THR A 26 4.90 9.69 -6.86
N ALA A 27 3.68 9.55 -6.34
CA ALA A 27 3.40 9.59 -4.90
C ALA A 27 3.52 8.22 -4.23
N ILE A 28 3.26 7.14 -4.98
CA ILE A 28 3.46 5.76 -4.54
C ILE A 28 4.13 5.04 -5.70
N ASP A 29 5.24 4.34 -5.44
CA ASP A 29 6.02 3.63 -6.44
C ASP A 29 6.13 2.14 -6.05
N GLU A 30 5.53 1.27 -6.87
CA GLU A 30 5.53 -0.20 -6.71
C GLU A 30 5.31 -0.71 -5.27
N MET A 31 4.33 -0.16 -4.55
CA MET A 31 4.09 -0.52 -3.15
C MET A 31 3.33 -1.84 -2.99
N ASP A 32 3.88 -2.75 -2.20
CA ASP A 32 3.25 -3.97 -1.73
C ASP A 32 2.76 -3.82 -0.28
N LEU A 33 1.51 -4.20 0.01
CA LEU A 33 0.95 -4.14 1.37
C LEU A 33 0.02 -5.32 1.64
N LYS A 34 0.24 -6.03 2.75
CA LYS A 34 -0.65 -7.10 3.22
C LYS A 34 -1.07 -6.85 4.66
N ILE A 35 -2.37 -6.85 4.91
CA ILE A 35 -2.96 -6.62 6.24
C ILE A 35 -3.75 -7.86 6.65
N LYS A 36 -3.38 -8.47 7.78
CA LYS A 36 -4.11 -9.61 8.35
C LYS A 36 -5.39 -9.17 9.06
N SER A 37 -6.35 -10.07 9.17
CA SER A 37 -7.53 -9.87 10.01
C SER A 37 -7.12 -9.49 11.45
N LYS A 38 -7.95 -8.68 12.14
CA LYS A 38 -7.75 -8.29 13.55
C LYS A 38 -6.41 -7.60 13.87
N SER A 39 -5.66 -7.16 12.86
CA SER A 39 -4.47 -6.35 13.04
C SER A 39 -4.83 -4.85 13.05
N PHE A 40 -4.07 -4.08 13.82
CA PHE A 40 -4.11 -2.62 13.77
C PHE A 40 -2.87 -2.13 13.03
N MET A 41 -3.06 -1.30 12.01
CA MET A 41 -1.97 -0.73 11.21
C MET A 41 -2.05 0.79 11.24
N ALA A 42 -0.90 1.43 11.47
CA ALA A 42 -0.72 2.87 11.33
C ALA A 42 0.24 3.15 10.17
N ILE A 43 -0.10 4.15 9.34
CA ILE A 43 0.76 4.66 8.27
C ILE A 43 1.31 6.00 8.74
N MET A 44 2.63 6.14 8.73
CA MET A 44 3.34 7.36 9.15
C MET A 44 4.38 7.72 8.10
N GLY A 45 4.63 9.02 7.93
CA GLY A 45 5.61 9.53 6.97
C GLY A 45 5.83 11.01 7.17
N GLN A 46 6.90 11.51 6.57
CA GLN A 46 7.18 12.95 6.49
C GLN A 46 6.20 13.63 5.53
N SER A 47 5.92 14.92 5.79
CA SER A 47 5.23 15.79 4.82
C SER A 47 6.20 16.36 3.80
#